data_AF-A0AAD2TTK4-F1
#
_entry.id   AF-A0AAD2TTK4-F1
#
_cell.length_a   1.000
_cell.length_b   1.000
_cell.length_c   1.000
_cell.angle_alpha   90.00
_cell.angle_beta   90.00
_cell.angle_gamma   90.00
#
_symmetry.space_group_name_H-M   'P 1'
#
loop_
_entity.id
_entity.type
_entity.pdbx_description
1 polymer ?
#
loop_
_entity_poly.entity_id
_entity_poly.type
_entity_poly.pdbx_seq_one_letter_code
_entity_poly.pdbx_strand_id
1 'polypeptide(L)'
;MEDLELISLLNECNKMSVLEVSNYLLGKMDYLSRIKSDKSNKILKYIESFVWMINHAGNRRPSYVSDKDYELMQKSFAIIYRNSIIH
;
A
#
# COMPACT_ATOMS: atom_id res chain seq x y z
N MET A 1 1.03 -16.69 -5.13
CA MET A 1 2.29 -15.95 -5.34
C MET A 1 2.05 -14.44 -5.37
N GLU A 2 1.06 -13.96 -6.14
CA GLU A 2 0.69 -12.53 -6.19
C GLU A 2 0.18 -11.97 -4.86
N ASP A 3 -0.72 -12.70 -4.19
CA ASP A 3 -1.25 -12.31 -2.87
C ASP A 3 -0.15 -12.15 -1.81
N LEU A 4 0.94 -12.95 -1.91
CA LEU A 4 2.00 -12.96 -0.88
C LEU A 4 2.82 -11.67 -0.88
N GLU A 5 3.03 -11.04 -2.04
CA GLU A 5 3.79 -9.80 -2.13
C GLU A 5 3.00 -8.61 -1.59
N LEU A 6 1.72 -8.52 -1.94
CA LEU A 6 0.81 -7.53 -1.37
C LEU A 6 0.70 -7.70 0.15
N ILE A 7 0.48 -8.93 0.62
CA ILE A 7 0.40 -9.21 2.06
C ILE A 7 1.70 -8.81 2.77
N SER A 8 2.87 -9.13 2.21
CA SER A 8 4.15 -8.72 2.79
C SER A 8 4.28 -7.20 2.88
N LEU A 9 3.95 -6.47 1.80
CA LEU A 9 3.96 -5.01 1.78
C LEU A 9 3.05 -4.42 2.85
N LEU A 10 1.81 -4.90 2.94
CA LEU A 10 0.82 -4.42 3.91
C LEU A 10 1.25 -4.74 5.36
N ASN A 11 1.85 -5.90 5.60
CA ASN A 11 2.37 -6.27 6.93
C ASN A 11 3.51 -5.37 7.41
N GLU A 12 4.37 -4.90 6.50
CA GLU A 12 5.38 -3.89 6.83
C GLU A 12 4.72 -2.55 7.18
N CYS A 13 3.74 -2.12 6.38
CA CYS A 13 3.02 -0.86 6.60
C CYS A 13 2.20 -0.85 7.90
N ASN A 14 1.61 -1.99 8.29
CA ASN A 14 0.75 -2.13 9.49
C ASN A 14 1.45 -1.78 10.82
N LYS A 15 2.78 -1.62 10.82
CA LYS A 15 3.58 -1.26 12.00
C LYS A 15 3.84 0.23 12.13
N MET A 16 3.37 1.03 11.17
CA MET A 16 3.73 2.42 10.96
C MET A 16 2.50 3.33 11.06
N SER A 17 2.73 4.62 11.28
CA SER A 17 1.75 5.70 11.10
C SER A 17 1.53 6.03 9.62
N VAL A 18 0.47 6.76 9.30
CA VAL A 18 0.13 7.21 7.94
C VAL A 18 1.28 7.99 7.31
N LEU A 19 1.96 8.85 8.08
CA LEU A 19 3.09 9.65 7.59
C LEU A 19 4.28 8.77 7.22
N GLU A 20 4.63 7.83 8.10
CA GLU A 20 5.72 6.87 7.87
C GLU A 20 5.43 5.97 6.67
N VAL A 21 4.20 5.44 6.57
CA VAL A 21 3.77 4.63 5.41
C VAL A 21 3.87 5.44 4.13
N SER A 22 3.45 6.71 4.13
CA SER A 22 3.54 7.57 2.94
C SER A 22 5.00 7.72 2.48
N ASN A 23 5.91 8.01 3.40
CA ASN A 23 7.34 8.14 3.08
C ASN A 23 7.97 6.82 2.61
N TYR A 24 7.66 5.73 3.31
CA TYR A 24 8.14 4.39 2.97
C TYR A 24 7.70 3.97 1.55
N LEU A 25 6.42 4.15 1.22
CA LEU A 25 5.86 3.78 -0.08
C LEU A 25 6.45 4.63 -1.22
N LEU A 26 6.65 5.94 -1.01
CA LEU A 26 7.30 6.81 -1.99
C LEU A 26 8.75 6.36 -2.28
N GLY A 27 9.53 6.04 -1.24
CA GLY A 27 10.89 5.54 -1.41
C GLY A 27 10.93 4.19 -2.14
N LYS A 28 10.01 3.28 -1.81
CA LYS A 28 9.91 1.97 -2.47
C LYS A 28 9.49 2.10 -3.93
N MET A 29 8.61 3.04 -4.24
CA MET A 29 8.18 3.37 -5.60
C MET A 29 9.36 3.86 -6.46
N ASP A 30 10.15 4.81 -5.95
CA ASP A 30 11.37 5.28 -6.63
C ASP A 30 12.36 4.14 -6.87
N TYR A 31 12.62 3.30 -5.86
CA TYR A 31 13.50 2.13 -6.01
C TYR A 31 13.03 1.15 -7.09
N LEU A 32 11.75 0.74 -7.05
CA LEU A 32 11.20 -0.24 -7.98
C LEU A 32 11.15 0.28 -9.41
N SER A 33 10.92 1.58 -9.59
CA SER A 33 10.91 2.23 -10.92
C SER A 33 12.26 2.14 -11.64
N ARG A 34 13.36 2.00 -10.89
CA ARG A 34 14.73 1.91 -11.42
C ARG A 34 15.14 0.51 -11.86
N ILE A 35 14.53 -0.54 -11.30
CA ILE A 35 14.95 -1.94 -11.52
C ILE A 35 14.18 -2.61 -12.68
N LYS A 36 13.01 -2.08 -13.07
CA LYS A 36 12.24 -2.42 -14.29
C LYS A 36 12.17 -3.93 -14.63
N SER A 37 11.58 -4.70 -13.73
CA SER A 37 11.21 -6.12 -13.92
C SER A 37 9.69 -6.30 -13.88
N ASP A 38 9.16 -7.40 -14.41
CA ASP A 38 7.72 -7.71 -14.32
C ASP A 38 7.23 -7.77 -12.87
N LYS A 39 8.07 -8.34 -11.99
CA LYS A 39 7.83 -8.40 -10.55
C LYS A 39 7.77 -7.00 -9.93
N SER A 40 8.71 -6.12 -10.26
CA SER A 40 8.71 -4.74 -9.75
C SER A 40 7.52 -3.93 -10.29
N ASN A 41 7.13 -4.13 -11.55
CA ASN A 41 5.95 -3.48 -12.13
C ASN A 41 4.66 -3.88 -11.41
N LYS A 42 4.56 -5.13 -10.96
CA LYS A 42 3.40 -5.60 -10.21
C LYS A 42 3.34 -4.99 -8.80
N ILE A 43 4.45 -5.01 -8.06
CA ILE A 43 4.53 -4.40 -6.72
C ILE A 43 4.29 -2.88 -6.82
N LEU A 44 4.80 -2.23 -7.86
CA LEU A 44 4.59 -0.82 -8.14
C LEU A 44 3.10 -0.48 -8.24
N LYS A 45 2.31 -1.25 -9.00
CA LYS A 45 0.85 -1.05 -9.09
C LYS A 45 0.14 -1.20 -7.74
N TYR A 46 0.57 -2.13 -6.89
CA TYR A 46 0.02 -2.26 -5.54
C TYR A 46 0.34 -1.04 -4.68
N ILE A 47 1.58 -0.54 -4.75
CA ILE A 47 2.00 0.68 -4.04
C ILE A 47 1.19 1.88 -4.53
N GLU A 48 1.08 2.09 -5.84
CA GLU A 48 0.29 3.18 -6.44
C GLU A 48 -1.17 3.14 -5.98
N SER A 49 -1.78 1.95 -5.99
CA SER A 49 -3.15 1.73 -5.51
C SER A 49 -3.31 2.10 -4.05
N PHE A 50 -2.35 1.69 -3.21
CA PHE A 50 -2.42 1.89 -1.77
C PHE A 50 -2.16 3.35 -1.39
N VAL A 51 -1.19 4.02 -2.04
CA VAL A 51 -0.95 5.47 -1.91
C VAL A 51 -2.20 6.25 -2.33
N TRP A 52 -2.83 5.89 -3.45
CA TRP A 52 -4.06 6.54 -3.89
C TRP A 52 -5.16 6.39 -2.83
N MET A 53 -5.29 5.22 -2.21
CA MET A 53 -6.29 4.98 -1.18
C MET A 53 -6.00 5.79 0.10
N ILE A 54 -4.74 5.87 0.54
CA ILE A 54 -4.31 6.71 1.67
C ILE A 54 -4.67 8.18 1.41
N ASN A 55 -4.37 8.69 0.21
CA ASN A 55 -4.68 10.06 -0.20
C ASN A 55 -6.19 10.36 -0.22
N HIS A 56 -7.04 9.32 -0.34
CA HIS A 56 -8.50 9.43 -0.27
C HIS A 56 -9.06 8.94 1.08
N ALA A 57 -8.21 8.85 2.11
CA ALA A 57 -8.56 8.42 3.46
C ALA A 57 -9.33 7.08 3.53
N GLY A 58 -9.02 6.14 2.63
CA GLY A 58 -9.67 4.82 2.60
C GLY A 58 -11.03 4.77 1.91
N ASN A 59 -11.63 5.92 1.56
CA ASN A 59 -13.05 6.01 1.18
C ASN A 59 -13.34 5.70 -0.29
N ARG A 60 -12.31 5.46 -1.10
CA ARG A 60 -12.47 5.22 -2.53
C ARG A 60 -11.65 4.00 -2.92
N ARG A 61 -12.10 3.28 -3.95
CA ARG A 61 -11.36 2.18 -4.60
C ARG A 61 -10.94 2.61 -6.02
N PRO A 62 -9.68 2.40 -6.44
CA PRO A 62 -9.32 2.56 -7.85
C PRO A 62 -10.05 1.50 -8.70
N SER A 63 -10.52 1.86 -9.89
CA SER A 63 -11.32 0.97 -10.74
C SER A 63 -10.61 -0.32 -11.15
N TYR A 64 -9.28 -0.29 -11.20
CA TYR A 64 -8.41 -1.41 -11.58
C TYR A 64 -7.98 -2.29 -10.40
N VAL A 65 -8.42 -1.99 -9.18
CA VAL A 65 -8.17 -2.82 -7.99
C VAL A 65 -9.34 -3.77 -7.78
N SER A 66 -9.04 -5.06 -7.58
CA SER A 66 -10.03 -6.09 -7.32
C SER A 66 -10.73 -5.87 -5.96
N ASP A 67 -11.94 -6.40 -5.78
CA ASP A 67 -12.65 -6.31 -4.50
C ASP A 67 -11.84 -6.92 -3.35
N LYS A 68 -11.19 -8.06 -3.62
CA LYS A 68 -10.35 -8.78 -2.66
C LYS A 68 -9.13 -7.96 -2.22
N ASP A 69 -8.40 -7.38 -3.18
CA ASP A 69 -7.22 -6.56 -2.86
C ASP A 69 -7.64 -5.28 -2.14
N TYR A 70 -8.77 -4.69 -2.51
CA TYR A 70 -9.31 -3.53 -1.84
C TYR A 70 -9.68 -3.81 -0.39
N GLU A 71 -10.33 -4.95 -0.10
CA GLU A 71 -10.66 -5.34 1.27
C GLU A 71 -9.40 -5.53 2.13
N LEU A 72 -8.34 -6.14 1.57
CA LEU A 72 -7.04 -6.27 2.24
C LEU A 72 -6.39 -4.92 2.52
N MET A 73 -6.39 -4.03 1.53
CA MET A 73 -5.86 -2.67 1.66
C MET A 73 -6.64 -1.89 2.72
N GLN A 74 -7.99 -1.94 2.72
CA GLN A 74 -8.81 -1.27 3.73
C GLN A 74 -8.51 -1.75 5.15
N LYS A 75 -8.36 -3.06 5.36
CA LYS A 75 -7.97 -3.62 6.67
C LYS A 75 -6.62 -3.08 7.13
N SER A 76 -5.65 -3.02 6.23
CA SER A 76 -4.33 -2.46 6.51
C SER A 76 -4.40 -0.97 6.83
N PHE A 77 -5.15 -0.19 6.05
CA PHE A 77 -5.34 1.24 6.28
C PHE A 77 -5.99 1.54 7.64
N ALA A 78 -6.98 0.76 8.06
CA ALA A 78 -7.59 0.91 9.38
C ALA A 78 -6.57 0.73 10.53
N ILE A 79 -5.64 -0.23 10.38
CA ILE A 79 -4.55 -0.45 11.34
C ILE A 79 -3.59 0.76 11.35
N ILE A 80 -3.14 1.19 10.18
CA ILE A 80 -2.20 2.32 10.02
C ILE A 80 -2.81 3.62 10.55
N TYR A 81 -4.09 3.86 10.26
CA TYR A 81 -4.82 5.02 10.75
C TYR A 81 -4.89 5.02 12.28
N ARG A 82 -5.20 3.86 12.88
CA ARG A 82 -5.17 3.71 14.34
C ARG A 82 -3.79 4.00 14.93
N ASN A 83 -2.72 3.50 14.32
CA ASN A 83 -1.35 3.78 14.76
C ASN A 83 -1.02 5.28 14.74
N SER A 84 -1.67 6.04 13.85
CA SER A 84 -1.44 7.49 13.71
C SER A 84 -2.13 8.33 14.79
N ILE A 85 -3.11 7.76 15.49
CA ILE A 85 -3.83 8.43 16.58
C ILE A 85 -3.17 8.14 17.94
N ILE A 86 -2.35 7.09 18.04
CA ILE A 86 -1.74 6.64 19.30
C ILE A 86 -0.46 7.44 19.64
N HIS A 87 -0.33 8.68 19.14
CA HIS A 87 0.79 9.59 19.44
C HIS A 87 0.30 10.89 20.06
#